data_AF-A0A967FHP5-F1
#
_entry.id   AF-A0A967FHP5-F1
#
_cell.length_a   1.000
_cell.length_b   1.000
_cell.length_c   1.000
_cell.angle_alpha   90.00
_cell.angle_beta   90.00
_cell.angle_gamma   90.00
#
_symmetry.space_group_name_H-M   'P 1'
#
loop_
_entity.id
_entity.type
_entity.pdbx_description
1 polymer ?
#
loop_
_entity_poly.entity_id
_entity_poly.type
_entity_poly.pdbx_seq_one_letter_code
_entity_poly.pdbx_strand_id
1 'polypeptide(L)'
;HAYETYGERCLDYLNGMFAFAIWDEHNNRLFIARDRLGIKPLYYWATNDALIFGSELKALLAHPMMPREIDPVSLDHLLTLEYIPSPRTIFQGVSKLE
;
A
#
# COMPACT_ATOMS: atom_id res chain seq x y z
N HIS A 1 7.16 -17.34 -11.07
CA HIS A 1 6.40 -18.55 -11.43
C HIS A 1 4.94 -18.54 -10.98
N ALA A 2 4.58 -18.37 -9.70
CA ALA A 2 3.16 -18.44 -9.31
C ALA A 2 2.25 -17.44 -10.04
N TYR A 3 2.65 -16.17 -10.15
CA TYR A 3 1.90 -15.16 -10.93
C TYR A 3 1.84 -15.49 -12.42
N GLU A 4 2.93 -15.97 -13.02
CA GLU A 4 2.98 -16.39 -14.43
C GLU A 4 2.01 -17.54 -14.72
N THR A 5 1.81 -18.46 -13.77
CA THR A 5 0.96 -19.63 -13.94
C THR A 5 -0.51 -19.37 -13.58
N TYR A 6 -0.77 -18.59 -12.53
CA TYR A 6 -2.11 -18.43 -11.95
C TYR A 6 -2.64 -16.99 -11.99
N GLY A 7 -1.87 -16.03 -12.50
CA GLY A 7 -2.23 -14.62 -12.47
C GLY A 7 -2.45 -14.12 -11.04
N GLU A 8 -3.50 -13.32 -10.85
CA GLU A 8 -3.89 -12.77 -9.54
C GLU A 8 -4.22 -13.87 -8.52
N ARG A 9 -4.70 -15.05 -8.97
CA ARG A 9 -4.97 -16.20 -8.10
C ARG A 9 -3.72 -16.83 -7.51
N CYS A 10 -2.52 -16.37 -7.89
CA CYS A 10 -1.30 -16.81 -7.24
C CYS A 10 -1.31 -16.59 -5.73
N LEU A 11 -2.06 -15.60 -5.23
CA LEU A 11 -2.21 -15.32 -3.79
C LEU A 11 -2.80 -16.49 -3.01
N ASP A 12 -3.63 -17.34 -3.64
CA ASP A 12 -4.21 -18.53 -3.00
C ASP A 12 -3.14 -19.58 -2.64
N TYR A 13 -1.97 -19.50 -3.29
CA TYR A 13 -0.87 -20.44 -3.14
C TYR A 13 0.30 -19.88 -2.31
N LEU A 14 0.23 -18.62 -1.89
CA LEU A 14 1.26 -17.98 -1.09
C LEU A 14 0.90 -18.04 0.39
N ASN A 15 1.72 -18.77 1.17
CA ASN A 15 1.64 -18.77 2.62
C ASN A 15 2.92 -18.19 3.22
N GLY A 16 2.80 -17.09 3.96
CA GLY A 16 3.92 -16.41 4.61
C GLY A 16 3.78 -14.89 4.64
N MET A 17 4.84 -14.23 5.08
CA MET A 17 4.93 -12.77 5.12
C MET A 17 5.50 -12.25 3.79
N PHE A 18 4.73 -11.49 3.03
CA PHE A 18 5.17 -10.97 1.74
C PHE A 18 4.53 -9.61 1.42
N ALA A 19 5.23 -8.83 0.62
CA ALA A 19 4.69 -7.70 -0.12
C ALA A 19 5.48 -7.60 -1.42
N PHE A 20 4.79 -7.53 -2.56
CA PHE A 20 5.44 -7.48 -3.88
C PHE A 20 4.65 -6.62 -4.86
N ALA A 21 5.32 -6.20 -5.92
CA ALA A 21 4.75 -5.50 -7.05
C ALA A 21 5.26 -6.16 -8.35
N ILE A 22 4.36 -6.41 -9.28
CA ILE A 22 4.65 -7.01 -10.59
C ILE A 22 4.11 -6.06 -11.65
N TRP A 23 5.00 -5.60 -12.52
CA TRP A 23 4.61 -4.93 -13.75
C TRP A 23 4.44 -5.97 -14.85
N ASP A 24 3.20 -6.14 -15.32
CA ASP A 24 2.84 -6.96 -16.45
C ASP A 24 2.85 -6.09 -17.71
N GLU A 25 3.96 -6.14 -18.44
CA GLU A 25 4.15 -5.41 -19.71
C GLU A 25 3.18 -5.85 -20.80
N HIS A 26 2.77 -7.12 -20.80
CA HIS A 26 1.87 -7.63 -21.84
C HIS A 26 0.49 -7.00 -21.75
N ASN A 27 0.00 -6.82 -20.51
CA ASN A 27 -1.30 -6.25 -20.25
C ASN A 27 -1.26 -4.76 -19.87
N ASN A 28 -0.07 -4.15 -19.74
CA ASN A 28 0.14 -2.82 -19.17
C ASN A 28 -0.51 -2.65 -17.80
N ARG A 29 -0.29 -3.62 -16.90
CA ARG A 29 -0.92 -3.67 -15.58
C ARG A 29 0.11 -3.77 -14.47
N LEU A 30 -0.09 -2.98 -13.42
CA LEU A 30 0.65 -3.09 -12.17
C LEU A 30 -0.18 -3.92 -11.18
N PHE A 31 0.35 -5.05 -10.75
CA PHE A 31 -0.24 -5.88 -9.71
C PHE A 31 0.58 -5.77 -8.43
N ILE A 32 -0.04 -5.26 -7.37
CA ILE A 32 0.59 -5.11 -6.05
C ILE A 32 -0.20 -5.93 -5.06
N ALA A 33 0.51 -6.72 -4.25
CA ALA A 33 -0.13 -7.53 -3.23
C ALA A 33 0.75 -7.62 -1.97
N ARG A 34 0.10 -7.90 -0.85
CA ARG A 34 0.73 -8.16 0.45
C ARG A 34 0.06 -9.35 1.14
N ASP A 35 0.68 -9.83 2.20
CA ASP A 35 0.15 -10.94 2.99
C ASP A 35 -1.17 -10.58 3.69
N ARG A 36 -2.04 -11.59 3.85
CA ARG A 36 -3.42 -11.46 4.35
C ARG A 36 -3.53 -10.90 5.77
N LEU A 37 -2.49 -11.14 6.59
CA LEU A 37 -2.46 -10.64 7.96
C LEU A 37 -1.90 -9.22 8.04
N GLY A 38 -1.44 -8.68 6.92
CA GLY A 38 -0.84 -7.38 6.86
C GLY A 38 0.44 -7.28 7.71
N ILE A 39 1.26 -8.34 7.73
CA ILE A 39 2.53 -8.34 8.47
C ILE A 39 3.56 -7.46 7.77
N LYS A 40 3.65 -7.52 6.43
CA LYS A 40 4.51 -6.62 5.65
C LYS A 40 3.74 -5.38 5.23
N PRO A 41 4.02 -4.19 5.80
CA PRO A 41 3.30 -2.98 5.48
C PRO A 41 3.51 -2.62 4.01
N LEU A 42 2.46 -2.09 3.39
CA LEU A 42 2.52 -1.47 2.08
C LEU A 42 1.59 -0.25 2.09
N TYR A 43 2.16 0.91 1.82
CA TYR A 43 1.49 2.19 1.75
C TYR A 43 1.40 2.61 0.30
N TYR A 44 0.33 3.31 -0.06
CA TYR A 44 0.17 3.87 -1.38
C TYR A 44 -0.56 5.22 -1.34
N TRP A 45 -0.24 6.04 -2.33
CA TRP A 45 -0.92 7.27 -2.68
C TRP A 45 -1.19 7.25 -4.17
N ALA A 46 -2.45 7.48 -4.56
CA ALA A 46 -2.89 7.41 -5.94
C ALA A 46 -3.59 8.72 -6.34
N THR A 47 -3.28 9.18 -7.53
CA THR A 47 -4.00 10.25 -8.24
C THR A 47 -4.45 9.72 -9.59
N ASN A 48 -5.10 10.57 -10.39
CA ASN A 48 -5.45 10.21 -11.77
C ASN A 48 -4.21 9.97 -12.65
N ASP A 49 -3.06 10.55 -12.29
CA ASP A 49 -1.87 10.58 -13.13
C ASP A 49 -0.71 9.74 -12.57
N ALA A 50 -0.76 9.35 -11.30
CA ALA A 50 0.34 8.67 -10.63
C ALA A 50 -0.13 7.70 -9.54
N LEU A 51 0.64 6.61 -9.39
CA LEU A 51 0.56 5.71 -8.26
C LEU A 51 1.94 5.61 -7.62
N ILE A 52 2.03 6.00 -6.34
CA ILE A 52 3.25 5.92 -5.54
C ILE A 52 2.99 4.95 -4.42
N PHE A 53 3.88 3.98 -4.25
CA PHE A 53 3.74 2.98 -3.20
C PHE A 53 5.11 2.60 -2.62
N GLY A 54 5.09 2.03 -1.42
CA GLY A 54 6.30 1.64 -0.71
C GLY A 54 5.98 0.94 0.61
N SER A 55 6.95 0.20 1.13
CA SER A 55 6.79 -0.50 2.41
C SER A 55 6.90 0.42 3.64
N GLU A 56 7.29 1.68 3.44
CA GLU A 56 7.43 2.68 4.50
C GLU A 56 6.88 4.03 4.03
N LEU A 57 6.18 4.76 4.92
CA LEU A 57 5.64 6.10 4.60
C LEU A 57 6.71 7.10 4.16
N LYS A 58 7.92 7.02 4.73
CA LYS A 58 9.05 7.89 4.36
C LYS A 58 9.50 7.72 2.91
N ALA A 59 9.29 6.54 2.31
CA ALA A 59 9.60 6.32 0.91
C ALA A 59 8.66 7.13 0.01
N LEU A 60 7.37 7.21 0.36
CA LEU A 60 6.39 8.03 -0.36
C LEU A 60 6.71 9.53 -0.18
N LEU A 61 7.13 9.95 1.02
CA LEU A 61 7.48 11.35 1.32
C LEU A 61 8.64 11.91 0.48
N ALA A 62 9.47 11.04 -0.11
CA ALA A 62 10.54 11.45 -1.01
C ALA A 62 9.99 12.02 -2.33
N HIS A 63 8.75 11.72 -2.70
CA HIS A 63 8.16 12.23 -3.93
C HIS A 63 7.62 13.67 -3.75
N PRO A 64 7.96 14.62 -4.65
CA PRO A 64 7.59 16.03 -4.49
C PRO A 64 6.09 16.32 -4.40
N MET A 65 5.27 15.52 -5.11
CA MET A 65 3.81 15.69 -5.13
C MET A 65 3.08 15.04 -3.95
N MET A 66 3.79 14.33 -3.07
CA MET A 66 3.17 13.60 -1.98
C MET A 66 2.58 14.58 -0.94
N PRO A 67 1.30 14.43 -0.54
CA PRO A 67 0.64 15.35 0.37
C PRO A 67 1.23 15.28 1.78
N ARG A 68 1.58 16.45 2.33
CA ARG A 68 2.15 16.57 3.69
C ARG A 68 1.13 17.02 4.73
N GLU A 69 -0.13 17.14 4.32
CA GLU A 69 -1.25 17.51 5.18
C GLU A 69 -1.62 16.35 6.10
N ILE A 70 -1.79 16.65 7.38
CA ILE A 70 -2.23 15.68 8.38
C ILE A 70 -3.74 15.49 8.24
N ASP A 71 -4.19 14.24 8.18
CA ASP A 71 -5.62 13.90 8.23
C ASP A 71 -6.13 14.10 9.66
N PRO A 72 -7.07 15.04 9.91
CA PRO A 72 -7.57 15.31 11.26
C PRO A 72 -8.22 14.10 11.92
N VAL A 73 -8.83 13.20 11.14
CA VAL A 73 -9.44 11.97 11.66
C VAL A 73 -8.36 10.98 12.09
N SER A 74 -7.29 10.86 11.31
CA SER A 74 -6.14 10.04 11.69
C SER A 74 -5.42 10.58 12.91
N LEU A 75 -5.35 11.91 13.07
CA LEU A 75 -4.82 12.53 14.27
C LEU A 75 -5.68 12.21 15.50
N ASP A 76 -7.01 12.32 15.38
CA ASP A 76 -7.95 11.93 16.44
C ASP A 76 -7.78 10.46 16.84
N HIS A 77 -7.69 9.55 15.87
CA HIS A 77 -7.41 8.13 16.13
C HIS A 77 -6.07 7.93 16.84
N LEU A 78 -5.01 8.61 16.41
CA LEU A 78 -3.70 8.50 17.06
C LEU A 78 -3.76 8.97 18.51
N LEU A 79 -4.47 10.06 18.80
CA LEU A 79 -4.58 10.63 20.14
C LEU A 79 -5.51 9.80 21.05
N THR A 80 -6.52 9.14 20.50
CA THR A 80 -7.53 8.39 21.26
C THR A 80 -7.17 6.90 21.41
N LEU A 81 -6.57 6.30 20.37
CA LEU A 81 -6.30 4.86 20.29
C LEU A 81 -4.82 4.52 20.40
N GLU A 82 -3.93 5.52 20.40
CA GLU A 82 -2.47 5.37 20.35
C GLU A 82 -1.91 4.76 19.04
N TYR A 83 -2.77 4.51 18.05
CA TYR A 83 -2.37 4.10 16.71
C TYR A 83 -3.40 4.55 15.67
N ILE A 84 -3.03 4.49 14.38
CA ILE A 84 -3.91 4.81 13.26
C ILE A 84 -4.38 3.51 12.61
N PRO A 85 -5.66 3.12 12.74
CA PRO A 85 -6.21 1.92 12.11
C PRO A 85 -6.06 1.94 10.58
N SER A 86 -5.83 0.77 9.99
CA SER A 86 -5.95 0.61 8.53
C SER A 86 -7.38 0.93 8.08
N PRO A 87 -7.57 1.44 6.84
CA PRO A 87 -6.54 1.70 5.84
C PRO A 87 -5.84 3.06 6.01
N ARG A 88 -6.08 3.82 7.08
CA ARG A 88 -5.56 5.19 7.21
C ARG A 88 -4.07 5.26 7.53
N THR A 89 -3.50 6.42 7.22
CA THR A 89 -2.19 6.89 7.66
C THR A 89 -2.32 8.29 8.24
N ILE A 90 -1.24 8.84 8.79
CA ILE A 90 -1.26 10.21 9.31
C ILE A 90 -1.47 11.27 8.22
N PHE A 91 -1.13 10.94 6.97
CA PHE A 91 -1.22 11.86 5.84
C PHE A 91 -2.53 11.70 5.07
N GLN A 92 -3.12 12.83 4.67
CA GLN A 92 -4.35 12.86 3.90
C GLN A 92 -4.16 12.21 2.52
N GLY A 93 -5.10 11.34 2.15
CA GLY A 93 -5.09 10.63 0.86
C GLY A 93 -4.07 9.49 0.74
N VAL A 94 -3.26 9.23 1.78
CA VAL A 94 -2.29 8.12 1.79
C VAL A 94 -2.88 6.97 2.60
N SER A 95 -2.89 5.78 2.00
CA SER A 95 -3.55 4.58 2.55
C SER A 95 -2.58 3.42 2.74
N LYS A 96 -2.87 2.57 3.73
CA LYS A 96 -2.32 1.23 3.87
C LYS A 96 -3.11 0.29 2.94
N LEU A 97 -2.42 -0.56 2.19
CA LEU A 97 -3.07 -1.61 1.41
C LEU A 97 -3.64 -2.68 2.36
N GLU A 98 -4.87 -3.12 2.09
CA GLU A 98 -5.60 -4.18 2.82
C GLU A 98 -5.82 -5.42 1.95
#